data_AF-A0A918Q9D3-F1
#
_entry.id   AF-A0A918Q9D3-F1
#
_cell.length_a   1.000
_cell.length_b   1.000
_cell.length_c   1.000
_cell.angle_alpha   90.00
_cell.angle_beta   90.00
_cell.angle_gamma   90.00
#
_symmetry.space_group_name_H-M   'P 1'
#
loop_
_entity.id
_entity.type
_entity.pdbx_description
1 polymer ?
#
loop_
_entity_poly.entity_id
_entity_poly.type
_entity_poly.pdbx_seq_one_letter_code
_entity_poly.pdbx_strand_id
1 'polypeptide(L)'
;MIGKYERGDAVPSIEAVKKIADAFGVSLDYQVGEGINSSFDKKTVKRLQDIEKLLPEDREHIFALMDAFLFMCQVQNSLSA
;
A
#
# COMPACT_ATOMS: atom_id res chain seq x y z
N MET A 1 -12.46 12.46 21.56
CA MET A 1 -13.12 12.45 20.23
C MET A 1 -12.74 11.20 19.44
N ILE A 2 -11.45 10.88 19.31
CA ILE A 2 -10.94 9.66 18.63
C ILE A 2 -11.62 8.36 19.08
N GLY A 3 -11.80 8.15 20.39
CA GLY A 3 -12.44 6.93 20.87
C GLY A 3 -13.88 6.69 20.38
N LYS A 4 -14.59 7.72 19.90
CA LYS A 4 -15.91 7.55 19.25
C LYS A 4 -15.78 7.06 17.81
N TYR A 5 -14.69 7.40 17.11
CA TYR A 5 -14.39 6.90 15.77
C TYR A 5 -13.98 5.42 15.81
N GLU A 6 -13.17 5.05 16.81
CA GLU A 6 -12.71 3.67 16.99
C GLU A 6 -13.85 2.68 17.30
N ARG A 7 -14.95 3.17 17.89
CA ARG A 7 -16.14 2.36 18.22
C ARG A 7 -17.23 2.40 17.15
N GLY A 8 -17.05 3.17 16.08
CA GLY A 8 -18.08 3.35 15.04
C GLY A 8 -19.27 4.23 15.45
N ASP A 9 -19.23 4.84 16.64
CA ASP A 9 -20.29 5.73 17.14
C ASP A 9 -20.37 7.06 16.36
N ALA A 10 -19.33 7.38 15.57
CA ALA A 10 -19.26 8.55 14.71
C ALA A 10 -18.36 8.29 13.50
N VAL A 11 -18.76 8.77 12.32
CA VAL A 11 -17.93 8.74 11.11
C VAL A 11 -17.13 10.05 11.03
N PRO A 12 -15.79 10.01 10.93
CA PRO A 12 -14.98 11.21 10.77
C PRO A 12 -15.25 11.89 9.42
N SER A 13 -15.13 13.22 9.37
CA SER A 13 -15.17 13.97 8.10
C SER A 13 -13.91 13.69 7.28
N ILE A 14 -13.99 13.85 5.95
CA ILE A 14 -12.84 13.64 5.03
C ILE A 14 -11.61 14.45 5.47
N GLU A 15 -11.79 15.68 5.94
CA GLU A 15 -10.70 16.51 6.47
C GLU A 15 -10.08 15.95 7.77
N ALA A 16 -10.89 15.34 8.63
CA ALA A 16 -10.38 14.68 9.84
C ALA A 16 -9.60 13.42 9.50
N VAL A 17 -10.08 12.61 8.55
CA VAL A 17 -9.34 11.43 8.06
C VAL A 17 -8.04 11.87 7.41
N LYS A 18 -8.05 12.95 6.61
CA LYS A 18 -6.83 13.49 5.98
C LYS A 18 -5.80 13.94 7.01
N LYS A 19 -6.22 14.67 8.06
CA LYS A 19 -5.31 15.08 9.13
C LYS A 19 -4.72 13.91 9.91
N ILE A 20 -5.48 12.83 10.08
CA ILE A 20 -5.00 11.60 10.72
C ILE A 20 -3.99 10.89 9.80
N ALA A 21 -4.34 10.70 8.52
CA ALA A 21 -3.47 10.12 7.50
C ALA A 21 -2.14 10.89 7.39
N ASP A 22 -2.20 12.23 7.34
CA ASP A 22 -1.04 13.11 7.29
C ASP A 22 -0.19 13.01 8.58
N ALA A 23 -0.82 12.93 9.76
CA ALA A 23 -0.12 12.79 11.04
C ALA A 23 0.59 11.45 11.22
N PHE A 24 0.06 10.37 10.60
CA PHE A 24 0.64 9.03 10.65
C PHE A 24 1.47 8.66 9.42
N GLY A 25 1.54 9.55 8.41
CA GLY A 25 2.28 9.31 7.16
C GLY A 25 1.74 8.14 6.34
N VAL A 26 0.42 7.88 6.41
CA VAL A 26 -0.25 6.78 5.70
C VAL A 26 -1.24 7.32 4.68
N SER A 27 -1.56 6.56 3.63
CA SER A 27 -2.59 6.96 2.66
C SER A 27 -4.00 6.80 3.24
N LEU A 28 -4.91 7.69 2.84
CA LEU A 28 -6.34 7.65 3.20
C LEU A 28 -7.00 6.29 2.88
N ASP A 29 -6.58 5.65 1.78
CA ASP A 29 -7.09 4.34 1.33
C ASP A 29 -6.83 3.20 2.33
N TYR A 30 -5.85 3.35 3.22
CA TYR A 30 -5.58 2.36 4.27
C TYR A 30 -6.62 2.39 5.39
N GLN A 31 -7.31 3.52 5.57
CA GLN A 31 -8.13 3.77 6.77
C GLN A 31 -9.64 3.51 6.56
N VAL A 32 -10.09 3.39 5.31
CA VAL A 32 -11.50 3.16 4.95
C VAL A 32 -11.79 1.70 4.60
N GLY A 33 -10.77 0.86 4.37
CA GLY A 33 -10.94 -0.57 4.06
C GLY A 33 -11.57 -0.88 2.69
N GLU A 34 -12.02 0.14 1.96
CA GLU A 34 -12.69 0.03 0.65
C GLU A 34 -11.78 0.35 -0.56
N GLY A 35 -10.46 0.34 -0.37
CA GLY A 35 -9.49 0.46 -1.46
C GLY A 35 -8.86 -0.88 -1.80
N ILE A 36 -8.41 -1.05 -3.06
CA ILE A 36 -7.62 -2.20 -3.56
C ILE A 36 -6.43 -2.55 -2.63
N ASN A 37 -5.99 -1.56 -1.84
CA ASN A 37 -4.90 -1.68 -0.88
C ASN A 37 -5.27 -2.35 0.47
N SER A 38 -6.54 -2.58 0.78
CA SER A 38 -6.97 -3.25 2.03
C SER A 38 -6.59 -4.73 2.07
N SER A 39 -6.29 -5.31 0.90
CA SER A 39 -5.82 -6.69 0.74
C SER A 39 -4.34 -6.89 1.06
N PHE A 40 -3.51 -5.83 1.10
CA PHE A 40 -2.08 -6.01 1.27
C PHE A 40 -1.70 -6.16 2.74
N ASP A 41 -0.91 -7.19 3.05
CA ASP A 41 -0.40 -7.38 4.40
C ASP A 41 0.60 -6.26 4.78
N LYS A 42 0.72 -6.01 6.09
CA LYS A 42 1.58 -4.95 6.63
C LYS A 42 3.04 -5.06 6.21
N LYS A 43 3.56 -6.28 5.98
CA LYS A 43 4.94 -6.48 5.55
C LYS A 43 5.12 -6.06 4.09
N THR A 44 4.15 -6.35 3.24
CA THR A 44 4.16 -5.93 1.83
C THR A 44 4.14 -4.41 1.71
N VAL A 45 3.27 -3.72 2.45
CA VAL A 45 3.25 -2.25 2.49
C VAL A 45 4.58 -1.69 2.99
N LYS A 46 5.15 -2.25 4.06
CA LYS A 46 6.44 -1.80 4.59
C LYS A 46 7.58 -1.94 3.58
N ARG A 47 7.63 -3.05 2.83
CA ARG A 47 8.65 -3.25 1.78
C ARG A 47 8.54 -2.18 0.70
N LEU A 48 7.34 -1.85 0.24
CA LEU A 48 7.11 -0.78 -0.74
C LEU A 48 7.60 0.58 -0.20
N GLN A 49 7.29 0.90 1.06
CA GLN A 49 7.76 2.11 1.71
C GLN A 49 9.29 2.16 1.83
N ASP A 50 9.95 1.02 2.05
CA ASP A 50 11.40 0.96 2.15
C ASP A 50 12.07 1.07 0.78
N ILE A 51 11.45 0.55 -0.29
CA ILE A 51 11.91 0.74 -1.68
C ILE A 51 11.92 2.22 -2.08
N GLU A 52 10.90 2.99 -1.67
CA GLU A 52 10.85 4.43 -1.97
C GLU A 52 11.95 5.25 -1.27
N LYS A 53 12.58 4.72 -0.22
CA LYS A 53 13.69 5.39 0.48
C LYS A 53 15.05 5.09 -0.13
N LEU A 54 15.12 4.19 -1.10
CA LEU A 54 16.37 3.83 -1.76
C LEU A 54 16.86 4.95 -2.69
N LEU A 55 18.15 4.87 -3.05
CA LEU A 55 18.69 5.71 -4.11
C LEU A 55 17.99 5.38 -5.44
N PRO A 56 17.86 6.35 -6.36
CA PRO A 56 17.16 6.13 -7.63
C PRO A 56 17.65 4.91 -8.40
N GLU A 57 18.97 4.69 -8.44
CA GLU A 57 19.61 3.56 -9.12
C GLU A 57 19.24 2.21 -8.49
N ASP A 58 19.30 2.09 -7.16
CA ASP A 58 18.91 0.86 -6.44
C ASP A 58 17.43 0.53 -6.61
N ARG A 59 16.59 1.57 -6.65
CA ARG A 59 15.15 1.42 -6.89
C ARG A 59 14.86 0.93 -8.31
N GLU A 60 15.56 1.43 -9.32
CA GLU A 60 15.45 0.94 -10.70
C GLU A 60 15.83 -0.54 -10.80
N HIS A 61 16.91 -0.97 -10.13
CA HIS A 61 17.29 -2.38 -10.10
C HIS A 61 16.19 -3.27 -9.51
N ILE A 62 15.54 -2.85 -8.42
CA ILE A 62 14.45 -3.61 -7.82
C ILE A 62 13.25 -3.71 -8.77
N PHE A 63 12.86 -2.62 -9.43
CA PHE A 63 11.74 -2.66 -10.36
C PHE A 63 12.04 -3.54 -11.58
N ALA A 64 13.25 -3.47 -12.13
CA ALA A 64 13.66 -4.34 -13.24
C ALA A 64 13.58 -5.84 -12.87
N LEU A 65 13.99 -6.20 -11.65
CA LEU A 65 13.88 -7.58 -11.16
C LEU A 65 12.42 -8.00 -10.96
N MET A 66 11.58 -7.13 -10.42
CA MET A 66 10.15 -7.39 -10.25
C MET A 66 9.47 -7.63 -11.60
N ASP A 67 9.73 -6.76 -12.58
CA ASP A 67 9.15 -6.86 -13.92
C ASP A 67 9.59 -8.15 -14.63
N ALA A 68 10.87 -8.49 -14.56
CA ALA A 68 11.41 -9.72 -15.13
C ALA A 68 10.75 -10.96 -14.51
N PHE A 69 10.56 -10.97 -13.18
CA PHE A 69 9.93 -12.08 -12.48
C PHE A 69 8.43 -12.22 -12.84
N LEU A 70 7.70 -11.10 -12.86
CA LEU A 70 6.28 -11.09 -13.24
C LEU A 70 6.08 -11.56 -14.68
N PHE A 71 6.92 -11.09 -15.60
CA PHE A 71 6.92 -11.54 -16.99
C PHE A 71 7.16 -13.04 -17.10
N MET A 72 8.16 -13.57 -16.38
CA MET A 72 8.44 -15.00 -16.37
C MET A 72 7.22 -15.82 -15.89
N CYS A 73 6.55 -15.40 -14.82
CA CYS A 73 5.36 -16.07 -14.33
C CYS A 73 4.20 -16.02 -15.33
N GLN A 74 3.98 -14.88 -15.99
CA GLN A 74 2.94 -14.74 -17.03
C GLN A 74 3.18 -15.68 -18.20
N VAL A 75 4.43 -15.76 -18.68
CA VAL A 75 4.83 -16.68 -19.76
C VAL A 75 4.61 -18.12 -19.33
N GLN A 76 5.06 -18.50 -18.12
CA GLN A 76 4.86 -19.86 -17.61
C GLN A 76 3.39 -20.24 -17.55
N ASN A 77 2.54 -19.36 -17.00
CA ASN A 77 1.10 -19.59 -16.90
C ASN A 77 0.45 -19.75 -18.30
N SER A 78 0.92 -18.99 -19.28
CA SER A 78 0.43 -19.04 -20.67
C SER A 78 0.85 -20.33 -21.41
N LEU A 79 1.92 -20.99 -20.97
CA LEU A 79 2.40 -22.26 -21.54
C LEU A 79 1.76 -23.49 -20.90
N SER A 80 1.22 -23.33 -19.68
CA SER A 80 0.53 -24.39 -18.92
C SER A 80 -0.99 -24.39 -19.08
N ALA A 81 -1.55 -23.48 -19.88
CA ALA A 81 -2.97 -23.38 -20.23
C ALA A 81 -3.22 -23.88 -21.65
#